data_AF-A0A7S0XXZ8-F1
#
_entry.id   AF-A0A7S0XXZ8-F1
#
_cell.length_a   1.000
_cell.length_b   1.000
_cell.length_c   1.000
_cell.angle_alpha   90.00
_cell.angle_beta   90.00
_cell.angle_gamma   90.00
#
_symmetry.space_group_name_H-M   'P 1'
#
loop_
_entity.id
_entity.type
_entity.pdbx_description
1 polymer ?
#
loop_
_entity_poly.entity_id
_entity_poly.type
_entity_poly.pdbx_seq_one_letter_code
_entity_poly.pdbx_strand_id
1 'polypeptide(L)'
;EVILALPYDMAIDMWSFGCILAELYTGYPIFPGENEVEQLACIMEVMDLPPKSMVEQASRRKMFFDSTGAPRIVANSRGKKRRPGSKDVASAIRCNDAAFVSFLEGCLQWDKK
;
A
#
# COMPACT_ATOMS: atom_id res chain seq x y z
N GLU A 1 -3.51 -5.73 5.90
CA GLU A 1 -4.43 -6.56 6.72
C GLU A 1 -5.87 -6.03 6.77
N VAL A 2 -6.13 -4.77 7.17
CA VAL A 2 -7.52 -4.26 7.35
C VAL A 2 -8.35 -4.29 6.06
N ILE A 3 -7.84 -3.72 4.96
CA ILE A 3 -8.55 -3.72 3.65
C ILE A 3 -8.83 -5.15 3.17
N LEU A 4 -7.89 -6.05 3.41
CA LEU A 4 -7.97 -7.47 3.03
C LEU A 4 -8.83 -8.31 4.00
N ALA A 5 -9.33 -7.71 5.09
CA ALA A 5 -10.09 -8.36 6.15
C ALA A 5 -9.37 -9.60 6.72
N LEU A 6 -8.12 -9.39 7.11
CA LEU A 6 -7.30 -10.32 7.88
C LEU A 6 -7.28 -9.92 9.36
N PRO A 7 -6.96 -10.86 10.28
CA PRO A 7 -6.64 -10.49 11.66
C PRO A 7 -5.56 -9.40 11.68
N TYR A 8 -5.74 -8.42 12.55
CA TYR A 8 -4.84 -7.30 12.71
C TYR A 8 -4.56 -7.08 14.19
N ASP A 9 -3.42 -6.46 14.48
CA ASP A 9 -2.98 -6.13 15.82
C ASP A 9 -2.49 -4.67 15.86
N MET A 10 -1.65 -4.33 16.83
CA MET A 10 -1.09 -2.99 17.00
C MET A 10 -0.20 -2.55 15.83
N ALA A 11 0.19 -3.44 14.89
CA ALA A 11 0.99 -3.09 13.73
C ALA A 11 0.29 -2.08 12.80
N ILE A 12 -1.05 -2.02 12.81
CA ILE A 12 -1.83 -1.04 12.04
C ILE A 12 -1.51 0.40 12.47
N ASP A 13 -1.12 0.60 13.72
CA ASP A 13 -0.78 1.93 14.25
C ASP A 13 0.56 2.38 13.65
N MET A 14 1.51 1.45 13.51
CA MET A 14 2.79 1.73 12.84
C MET A 14 2.62 2.01 11.35
N TRP A 15 1.69 1.33 10.68
CA TRP A 15 1.33 1.65 9.29
C TRP A 15 0.78 3.07 9.18
N SER A 16 -0.16 3.42 10.07
CA SER A 16 -0.78 4.74 10.12
C SER A 16 0.26 5.83 10.42
N PHE A 17 1.17 5.57 11.35
CA PHE A 17 2.30 6.44 11.68
C PHE A 17 3.22 6.68 10.47
N GLY A 18 3.58 5.64 9.73
CA GLY A 18 4.37 5.76 8.49
C GLY A 18 3.68 6.64 7.45
N CYS A 19 2.36 6.45 7.25
CA CYS A 19 1.57 7.31 6.37
C CYS A 19 1.60 8.78 6.81
N ILE A 20 1.40 9.04 8.12
CA ILE A 20 1.40 10.39 8.69
C ILE A 20 2.76 11.05 8.52
N LEU A 21 3.86 10.36 8.80
CA LEU A 21 5.22 10.92 8.63
C LEU A 21 5.51 11.27 7.17
N ALA A 22 5.14 10.40 6.23
CA ALA A 22 5.30 10.69 4.81
C ALA A 22 4.46 11.92 4.38
N GLU A 23 3.25 12.07 4.91
CA GLU A 23 2.39 13.23 4.65
C GLU A 23 2.94 14.51 5.27
N LEU A 24 3.46 14.46 6.51
CA LEU A 24 4.12 15.60 7.14
C LEU A 24 5.35 16.08 6.36
N TYR A 25 6.12 15.14 5.79
CA TYR A 25 7.31 15.47 5.00
C TYR A 25 6.96 16.09 3.63
N THR A 26 5.94 15.56 2.96
CA THR A 26 5.61 15.93 1.56
C THR A 26 4.52 16.99 1.44
N GLY A 27 3.69 17.16 2.48
CA GLY A 27 2.46 17.94 2.45
C GLY A 27 1.28 17.24 1.77
N TYR A 28 1.43 15.98 1.33
CA TYR A 28 0.38 15.22 0.64
C TYR A 28 0.33 13.76 1.11
N PRO A 29 -0.85 13.10 1.13
CA PRO A 29 -0.93 11.70 1.49
C PRO A 29 -0.09 10.81 0.55
N ILE A 30 0.73 9.91 1.12
CA ILE A 30 1.52 8.95 0.34
C ILE A 30 0.64 7.97 -0.44
N PHE A 31 -0.54 7.63 0.09
CA PHE A 31 -1.51 6.74 -0.54
C PHE A 31 -2.89 7.42 -0.67
N PRO A 32 -3.11 8.27 -1.70
CA PRO A 32 -4.36 9.00 -1.89
C PRO A 32 -5.40 8.15 -2.64
N GLY A 33 -5.95 7.13 -1.99
CA GLY A 33 -7.02 6.29 -2.54
C GLY A 33 -8.41 6.93 -2.38
N GLU A 34 -9.25 6.83 -3.41
CA GLU A 34 -10.61 7.40 -3.42
C GLU A 34 -11.65 6.44 -2.79
N ASN A 35 -11.31 5.16 -2.71
CA ASN A 35 -12.07 4.07 -2.11
C ASN A 35 -11.11 2.93 -1.77
N GLU A 36 -11.57 1.85 -1.17
CA GLU A 36 -10.70 0.74 -0.75
C GLU A 36 -9.95 0.02 -1.89
N VAL A 37 -10.53 -0.06 -3.10
CA VAL A 37 -9.86 -0.66 -4.27
C VAL A 37 -8.72 0.24 -4.72
N GLU A 38 -9.00 1.54 -4.82
CA GLU A 38 -8.01 2.57 -5.13
C GLU A 38 -6.93 2.68 -4.05
N GLN A 39 -7.30 2.55 -2.77
CA GLN A 39 -6.37 2.59 -1.65
C GLN A 39 -5.39 1.43 -1.74
N LEU A 40 -5.86 0.20 -1.95
CA LEU A 40 -4.98 -0.94 -2.12
C LEU A 40 -4.11 -0.81 -3.39
N ALA A 41 -4.65 -0.24 -4.47
CA ALA A 41 -3.89 0.04 -5.68
C ALA A 41 -2.79 1.10 -5.47
N CYS A 42 -3.04 2.14 -4.67
CA CYS A 42 -2.02 3.11 -4.23
C CYS A 42 -0.90 2.43 -3.44
N ILE A 43 -1.26 1.55 -2.51
CA ILE A 43 -0.29 0.82 -1.69
C ILE A 43 0.56 -0.07 -2.58
N MET A 44 -0.06 -0.89 -3.43
CA MET A 44 0.68 -1.77 -4.35
C MET A 44 1.55 -1.00 -5.34
N GLU A 45 1.16 0.22 -5.76
CA GLU A 45 1.98 1.08 -6.65
C GLU A 45 3.38 1.30 -6.09
N VAL A 46 3.51 1.39 -4.76
CA VAL A 46 4.74 1.75 -4.03
C VAL A 46 5.37 0.55 -3.30
N MET A 47 4.56 -0.27 -2.65
CA MET A 47 5.01 -1.40 -1.80
C MET A 47 4.97 -2.75 -2.54
N ASP A 48 4.72 -2.74 -3.85
CA ASP A 48 4.49 -3.92 -4.67
C ASP A 48 3.33 -4.81 -4.15
N LEU A 49 3.18 -6.00 -4.72
CA LEU A 49 2.14 -6.95 -4.34
C LEU A 49 2.30 -7.44 -2.90
N PRO A 50 1.20 -7.62 -2.15
CA PRO A 50 1.25 -8.33 -0.88
C PRO A 50 1.73 -9.78 -1.07
N PRO A 51 2.32 -10.40 -0.04
CA PRO A 51 2.70 -11.81 -0.08
C PRO A 51 1.53 -12.71 -0.50
N LYS A 52 1.81 -13.74 -1.31
CA LYS A 52 0.77 -14.67 -1.80
C LYS A 52 -0.04 -15.31 -0.66
N SER A 53 0.63 -15.68 0.43
CA SER A 53 -0.01 -16.22 1.64
C SER A 53 -1.06 -15.26 2.23
N MET A 54 -0.77 -13.96 2.22
CA MET A 54 -1.69 -12.93 2.70
C MET A 54 -2.93 -12.83 1.80
N VAL A 55 -2.73 -12.86 0.47
CA VAL A 55 -3.83 -12.83 -0.51
C VAL A 55 -4.71 -14.08 -0.40
N GLU A 56 -4.09 -15.24 -0.18
CA GLU A 56 -4.81 -16.51 -0.05
C GLU A 56 -5.72 -16.54 1.18
N GLN A 57 -5.27 -15.99 2.30
CA GLN A 57 -6.02 -15.91 3.55
C GLN A 57 -7.09 -14.80 3.55
N ALA A 58 -6.97 -13.81 2.68
CA ALA A 58 -7.85 -12.65 2.64
C ALA A 58 -9.28 -13.03 2.20
N SER A 59 -10.24 -12.85 3.10
CA SER A 59 -11.67 -13.14 2.83
C SER A 59 -12.23 -12.27 1.70
N ARG A 60 -11.70 -11.05 1.53
CA ARG A 60 -12.12 -10.08 0.51
C ARG A 60 -11.29 -10.10 -0.77
N ARG A 61 -10.38 -11.08 -0.95
CA ARG A 61 -9.44 -11.13 -2.08
C ARG A 61 -10.08 -10.97 -3.46
N LYS A 62 -11.30 -11.49 -3.67
CA LYS A 62 -12.00 -11.43 -4.97
C LYS A 62 -12.32 -10.01 -5.44
N MET A 63 -12.40 -9.05 -4.52
CA MET A 63 -12.64 -7.64 -4.81
C MET A 63 -11.41 -6.97 -5.44
N PHE A 64 -10.22 -7.43 -5.07
CA PHE A 64 -8.95 -6.80 -5.40
C PHE A 64 -8.12 -7.62 -6.39
N PHE A 65 -8.30 -8.94 -6.43
CA PHE A 65 -7.54 -9.89 -7.23
C PHE A 65 -8.48 -10.73 -8.09
N ASP A 66 -7.98 -11.20 -9.24
CA ASP A 66 -8.66 -12.15 -10.10
C ASP A 66 -8.44 -13.60 -9.69
N SER A 67 -8.97 -14.55 -10.48
CA SER A 67 -8.85 -15.99 -10.19
C SER A 67 -7.42 -16.53 -10.32
N THR A 68 -6.53 -15.79 -10.98
CA THR A 68 -5.10 -16.13 -11.11
C THR A 68 -4.25 -15.54 -9.99
N GLY A 69 -4.86 -14.74 -9.11
CA GLY A 69 -4.16 -14.01 -8.04
C GLY A 69 -3.54 -12.71 -8.52
N ALA A 70 -3.79 -12.29 -9.77
CA ALA A 70 -3.31 -11.01 -10.28
C ALA A 70 -4.21 -9.86 -9.79
N PRO A 71 -3.65 -8.67 -9.53
CA PRO A 71 -4.43 -7.52 -9.08
C PRO A 71 -5.36 -7.02 -10.19
N ARG A 72 -6.58 -6.65 -9.81
CA ARG A 72 -7.54 -6.00 -10.70
C ARG A 72 -7.15 -4.54 -10.89
N ILE A 73 -6.70 -4.21 -12.10
CA ILE A 73 -6.31 -2.84 -12.44
C ILE A 73 -7.54 -2.04 -12.85
N VAL A 74 -8.01 -1.19 -11.94
CA VAL A 74 -9.13 -0.26 -12.14
C VAL A 74 -8.57 1.16 -12.32
N ALA A 75 -9.28 1.97 -13.11
CA ALA A 75 -8.97 3.38 -13.25
C ALA A 75 -9.73 4.19 -12.19
N ASN A 76 -9.07 5.21 -11.63
CA ASN A 76 -9.71 6.10 -10.67
C ASN A 76 -10.67 7.10 -11.35
N SER A 77 -11.30 7.99 -10.58
CA SER A 77 -12.21 9.02 -11.12
C SER A 77 -11.58 9.95 -12.18
N ARG A 78 -10.24 10.05 -12.21
CA ARG A 78 -9.44 10.82 -13.18
C ARG A 78 -8.87 9.97 -14.32
N GLY A 79 -9.24 8.69 -14.41
CA GLY A 79 -8.75 7.76 -15.42
C GLY A 79 -7.34 7.21 -15.15
N LYS A 80 -6.70 7.53 -14.02
CA LYS A 80 -5.37 7.01 -13.68
C LYS A 80 -5.47 5.52 -13.34
N LYS A 81 -4.64 4.70 -14.00
CA LYS A 81 -4.41 3.29 -13.65
C LYS A 81 -3.09 3.14 -12.93
N ARG A 82 -3.08 2.46 -11.80
CA ARG A 82 -1.86 2.17 -11.01
C ARG A 82 -1.37 0.76 -11.29
N ARG A 83 -0.06 0.57 -11.32
CA ARG A 83 0.56 -0.74 -11.52
C ARG A 83 1.43 -1.05 -10.29
N PRO A 84 1.35 -2.27 -9.74
CA PRO A 84 2.20 -2.65 -8.62
C PRO A 84 3.69 -2.44 -8.90
N GLY A 85 4.43 -1.98 -7.92
CA GLY A 85 5.88 -1.77 -7.99
C GLY A 85 6.33 -0.75 -9.05
N SER A 86 5.43 0.08 -9.57
CA SER A 86 5.78 1.11 -10.55
C SER A 86 6.46 2.33 -9.94
N LYS A 87 6.47 2.42 -8.60
CA LYS A 87 7.20 3.40 -7.80
C LYS A 87 7.84 2.70 -6.61
N ASP A 88 8.85 3.36 -6.05
CA ASP A 88 9.41 3.06 -4.72
C ASP A 88 9.03 4.15 -3.72
N VAL A 89 9.33 3.93 -2.43
CA VAL A 89 9.04 4.91 -1.36
C VAL A 89 9.77 6.22 -1.60
N ALA A 90 11.06 6.17 -1.97
CA ALA A 90 11.89 7.35 -2.23
C ALA A 90 11.28 8.29 -3.29
N SER A 91 10.84 7.74 -4.43
CA SER A 91 10.19 8.51 -5.49
C SER A 91 8.77 8.96 -5.13
N ALA A 92 8.04 8.17 -4.33
CA ALA A 92 6.72 8.54 -3.83
C ALA A 92 6.77 9.79 -2.95
N ILE A 93 7.78 9.89 -2.08
CA ILE A 93 7.96 11.02 -1.15
C ILE A 93 8.98 12.07 -1.62
N ARG A 94 9.62 11.86 -2.79
CA ARG A 94 10.67 12.72 -3.36
C ARG A 94 11.83 12.99 -2.38
N CYS A 95 12.26 11.96 -1.65
CA CYS A 95 13.32 12.06 -0.66
C CYS A 95 14.53 11.21 -1.06
N ASN A 96 15.72 11.76 -0.84
CA ASN A 96 17.00 11.06 -1.05
C ASN A 96 17.70 10.70 0.28
N ASP A 97 17.08 10.98 1.43
CA ASP A 97 17.60 10.55 2.73
C ASP A 97 17.32 9.06 2.92
N ALA A 98 18.37 8.25 2.78
CA ALA A 98 18.28 6.80 2.88
C ALA A 98 17.79 6.32 4.25
N ALA A 99 18.13 7.03 5.34
CA ALA A 99 17.70 6.64 6.68
C ALA A 99 16.20 6.88 6.86
N PHE A 100 15.71 8.03 6.39
CA PHE A 100 14.27 8.34 6.44
C PHE A 100 13.45 7.41 5.55
N VAL A 101 13.91 7.15 4.32
CA VAL A 101 13.25 6.21 3.40
C VAL A 101 13.19 4.81 4.00
N SER A 102 14.33 4.30 4.51
CA SER A 102 14.38 2.98 5.14
C SER A 102 13.47 2.87 6.37
N PHE A 103 13.38 3.94 7.16
CA PHE A 103 12.47 3.99 8.30
C PHE A 103 11.00 3.91 7.88
N LEU A 104 10.60 4.65 6.83
CA LEU A 104 9.25 4.60 6.28
C LEU A 104 8.93 3.23 5.67
N GLU A 105 9.86 2.64 4.93
CA GLU A 105 9.72 1.27 4.41
C GLU A 105 9.48 0.27 5.54
N GLY A 106 10.18 0.40 6.68
CA GLY A 106 9.95 -0.43 7.87
C GLY A 106 8.58 -0.24 8.51
N CYS A 107 8.01 0.97 8.43
CA CYS A 107 6.65 1.22 8.93
C CYS A 107 5.57 0.61 8.03
N LEU A 108 5.78 0.65 6.70
CA LEU A 108 4.79 0.36 5.65
C LEU A 108 4.89 -1.07 5.08
N GLN A 109 5.53 -2.00 5.79
CA GLN A 109 5.66 -3.39 5.33
C GLN A 109 4.32 -4.13 5.33
N TRP A 110 4.10 -5.00 4.34
CA TRP A 110 2.90 -5.83 4.24
C TRP A 110 2.74 -6.82 5.39
N ASP A 111 3.83 -7.52 5.73
CA ASP A 111 3.86 -8.57 6.74
C ASP A 111 4.95 -8.22 7.74
N LYS A 112 4.60 -8.22 9.04
CA LYS A 112 5.55 -8.09 10.13
C LYS A 112 5.75 -9.48 10.72
N LYS A 113 6.75 -10.18 10.20
CA LYS A 113 7.31 -11.34 10.91
C LYS A 113 8.20 -10.88 12.05
#